data_AF-V5H7S9-F1
#
_entry.id   AF-V5H7S9-F1
#
_cell.length_a   1.000
_cell.length_b   1.000
_cell.length_c   1.000
_cell.angle_alpha   90.00
_cell.angle_beta   90.00
_cell.angle_gamma   90.00
#
_symmetry.space_group_name_H-M   'P 1'
#
loop_
_entity.id
_entity.type
_entity.pdbx_description
1 polymer ?
#
loop_
_entity_poly.entity_id
_entity_poly.type
_entity_poly.pdbx_seq_one_letter_code
_entity_poly.pdbx_strand_id
1 'polypeptide(L)' 'VLQSTEVKSSNHMETEGLKRSLDFLLSMGLSVYVLVTDRHFGVNALMRDRYPDTKHRFDAWHVAKGIG' A
#
# COMPACT_ATOMS: atom_id res chain seq x y z
N VAL A 1 -6.92 -14.06 4.60
CA VAL A 1 -7.88 -12.97 4.89
C VAL A 1 -7.38 -12.23 6.13
N LEU A 2 -7.41 -10.90 6.13
CA LEU A 2 -7.00 -10.08 7.28
C LEU A 2 -8.22 -9.76 8.15
N GLN A 3 -8.15 -9.98 9.46
CA GLN A 3 -9.21 -9.62 10.40
C GLN A 3 -8.88 -8.37 11.22
N SER A 4 -9.89 -7.60 11.63
CA SER A 4 -9.69 -6.40 12.46
C SER A 4 -9.10 -6.73 13.83
N THR A 5 -9.24 -7.96 14.32
CA THR A 5 -8.64 -8.44 15.58
C THR A 5 -7.13 -8.61 15.49
N GLU A 6 -6.58 -8.70 14.28
CA GLU A 6 -5.15 -8.87 14.04
C GLU A 6 -4.39 -7.53 14.01
N VAL A 7 -5.10 -6.39 14.04
CA VAL A 7 -4.50 -5.06 13.94
C VAL A 7 -5.13 -4.07 14.92
N LYS A 8 -4.40 -2.98 15.21
CA LYS A 8 -4.78 -2.01 16.23
C LYS A 8 -5.87 -1.03 15.80
N SER A 9 -6.11 -0.87 14.50
CA SER A 9 -7.20 -0.04 13.96
C SER A 9 -7.47 -0.34 12.48
N SER A 10 -8.57 0.19 11.94
CA SER A 10 -8.91 0.10 10.52
C SER A 10 -7.81 0.63 9.59
N ASN A 11 -7.17 1.76 9.94
CA ASN A 11 -6.05 2.29 9.13
C ASN A 11 -4.84 1.33 9.10
N HIS A 12 -4.65 0.55 10.16
CA HIS A 12 -3.63 -0.50 10.17
C HIS A 12 -4.04 -1.72 9.32
N MET A 13 -5.36 -1.96 9.12
CA MET A 13 -5.80 -3.03 8.22
C MET A 13 -5.36 -2.78 6.79
N GLU A 14 -5.47 -1.54 6.29
CA GLU A 14 -5.04 -1.21 4.93
C GLU A 14 -3.54 -1.42 4.75
N THR A 15 -2.76 -0.95 5.71
CA THR A 15 -1.29 -1.04 5.65
C THR A 15 -0.83 -2.50 5.76
N GLU A 16 -1.39 -3.27 6.69
CA GLU A 16 -1.04 -4.68 6.88
C GLU A 16 -1.55 -5.56 5.74
N GLY A 17 -2.75 -5.29 5.23
CA GLY A 17 -3.31 -5.98 4.06
C GLY A 17 -2.44 -5.78 2.82
N LEU A 18 -2.01 -4.54 2.55
CA LEU A 18 -1.08 -4.25 1.46
C LEU A 18 0.26 -4.96 1.67
N LYS A 19 0.83 -4.89 2.88
CA LYS A 19 2.09 -5.54 3.21
C LYS A 19 2.04 -7.04 2.92
N ARG A 20 1.06 -7.76 3.46
CA ARG A 20 0.91 -9.21 3.25
C ARG A 20 0.74 -9.58 1.78
N SER A 21 0.02 -8.73 1.03
CA SER A 21 -0.20 -8.96 -0.40
C SER A 21 1.09 -8.79 -1.21
N LEU A 22 1.88 -7.74 -0.94
CA LEU A 22 3.16 -7.52 -1.61
C LEU A 22 4.19 -8.60 -1.24
N ASP A 23 4.31 -8.93 0.04
CA ASP A 23 5.19 -10.01 0.52
C ASP A 23 4.86 -11.34 -0.19
N PHE A 24 3.58 -11.64 -0.37
CA PHE A 24 3.14 -12.83 -1.08
C PHE A 24 3.60 -12.83 -2.56
N LEU A 25 3.35 -11.73 -3.30
CA LEU A 25 3.77 -11.62 -4.70
C LEU A 25 5.30 -11.76 -4.85
N LEU A 26 6.06 -11.08 -3.98
CA LEU A 26 7.52 -11.17 -3.97
C LEU A 26 8.00 -12.59 -3.65
N SER A 27 7.35 -13.28 -2.71
CA SER A 27 7.68 -14.68 -2.37
C SER A 27 7.46 -15.66 -3.53
N MET A 28 6.56 -15.32 -4.48
CA MET A 28 6.35 -16.08 -5.71
C MET A 28 7.39 -15.76 -6.80
N GLY A 29 8.35 -14.88 -6.51
CA GLY A 29 9.34 -14.40 -7.47
C GLY A 29 8.81 -13.34 -8.45
N LEU A 30 7.63 -12.77 -8.19
CA LEU A 30 7.08 -11.68 -9.00
C LEU A 30 7.70 -10.36 -8.56
N SER A 31 8.09 -9.53 -9.53
CA SER A 31 8.55 -8.16 -9.26
C SER A 31 7.40 -7.18 -9.45
N VAL A 32 7.13 -6.36 -8.43
CA VAL A 32 6.17 -5.26 -8.52
C VAL A 32 6.93 -3.97 -8.83
N TYR A 33 6.95 -3.59 -10.11
CA TYR A 33 7.72 -2.43 -10.56
C TYR A 33 7.06 -1.09 -10.22
N VAL A 34 5.73 -0.99 -10.36
CA VAL A 34 4.95 0.21 -10.03
C VAL A 34 3.75 -0.19 -9.19
N LEU A 35 3.48 0.58 -8.14
CA LEU A 35 2.26 0.50 -7.34
C LEU A 35 1.61 1.88 -7.29
N VAL A 36 0.32 1.97 -7.59
CA VAL A 36 -0.49 3.19 -7.48
C VAL A 36 -1.47 3.01 -6.33
N THR A 37 -1.48 3.93 -5.37
CA THR A 37 -2.44 3.90 -4.23
C THR A 37 -3.04 5.27 -3.98
N ASP A 38 -4.07 5.32 -3.15
CA ASP A 38 -4.52 6.57 -2.54
C ASP A 38 -3.44 7.18 -1.63
N ARG A 39 -3.65 8.45 -1.25
CA ARG A 39 -2.75 9.22 -0.38
C ARG A 39 -2.90 8.86 1.10
N HIS A 40 -2.84 7.57 1.42
CA HIS A 40 -2.86 7.09 2.81
C HIS A 40 -1.46 7.17 3.42
N PHE A 41 -1.32 7.87 4.55
CA PHE A 41 -0.02 8.12 5.19
C PHE A 41 0.72 6.83 5.56
N GLY A 42 0.01 5.84 6.11
CA GLY A 42 0.60 4.56 6.52
C GLY A 42 1.14 3.74 5.35
N VAL A 43 0.42 3.76 4.21
CA VAL A 43 0.85 3.07 2.98
C VAL A 43 2.07 3.76 2.38
N ASN A 44 2.08 5.09 2.31
CA ASN A 44 3.22 5.83 1.81
C ASN A 44 4.50 5.57 2.64
N ALA A 45 4.38 5.57 3.98
CA ALA A 45 5.49 5.21 4.85
C ALA A 45 5.96 3.77 4.64
N LEU A 46 5.01 2.81 4.56
CA LEU A 46 5.32 1.40 4.32
C LEU A 46 6.08 1.20 3.00
N MET A 47 5.61 1.81 1.90
CA MET A 47 6.25 1.68 0.58
C MET A 47 7.65 2.24 0.58
N ARG A 48 7.85 3.43 1.18
CA ARG A 48 9.16 4.05 1.29
C ARG A 48 10.14 3.23 2.13
N ASP A 49 9.67 2.68 3.25
CA ASP A 49 10.55 2.08 4.26
C ASP A 49 10.81 0.58 3.98
N ARG A 50 9.88 -0.15 3.33
CA ARG A 50 10.01 -1.61 3.11
C ARG A 50 10.07 -2.06 1.66
N TYR A 51 9.60 -1.25 0.71
CA TYR A 51 9.53 -1.64 -0.71
C TYR A 51 10.21 -0.58 -1.61
N PRO A 52 11.49 -0.21 -1.36
CA PRO A 52 12.16 0.88 -2.07
C PRO A 52 12.34 0.62 -3.57
N ASP A 53 12.38 -0.65 -3.99
CA ASP A 53 12.51 -1.04 -5.39
C ASP A 53 11.20 -0.90 -6.19
N THR A 54 10.06 -0.78 -5.50
CA THR A 54 8.75 -0.55 -6.12
C THR A 54 8.51 0.95 -6.27
N LYS A 55 8.30 1.42 -7.50
CA LYS A 55 7.93 2.82 -7.77
C LYS A 55 6.52 3.09 -7.27
N HIS A 56 6.41 3.75 -6.12
CA HIS A 56 5.13 4.18 -5.58
C HIS A 56 4.64 5.48 -6.24
N ARG A 57 3.37 5.51 -6.61
CA ARG A 57 2.66 6.65 -7.21
C ARG A 57 1.30 6.82 -6.54
N PHE A 58 0.76 8.04 -6.62
CA PHE A 58 -0.58 8.32 -6.14
C PHE A 58 -1.58 8.29 -7.28
N ASP A 59 -2.80 7.85 -6.97
CA ASP A 59 -3.91 7.92 -7.90
C ASP A 59 -4.22 9.39 -8.26
N ALA A 60 -4.10 9.72 -9.55
CA ALA A 60 -4.36 11.04 -10.08
C ALA A 60 -5.84 11.43 -9.99
N TRP A 61 -6.76 10.46 -9.93
CA TRP A 61 -8.18 10.72 -9.77
C TRP A 61 -8.49 11.45 -8.47
N HIS A 62 -7.84 11.05 -7.37
CA HIS A 62 -8.02 11.72 -6.07
C HIS A 62 -7.54 13.18 -6.11
N VAL A 63 -6.46 13.44 -6.86
CA VAL A 63 -5.95 14.80 -7.10
C VAL A 63 -6.94 15.62 -7.92
N ALA A 64 -7.49 15.04 -8.99
CA ALA A 64 -8.49 15.70 -9.84
C ALA A 64 -9.79 16.04 -9.08
N LYS A 65 -10.18 15.21 -8.12
CA LYS A 65 -11.36 15.43 -7.26
C LYS A 65 -11.15 16.51 -6.21
N GLY A 66 -9.95 16.63 -5.64
CA GLY A 66 -9.63 17.61 -4.58
C GLY A 66 -9.33 19.03 -5.07
N ILE A 67 -9.31 19.25 -6.38
CA ILE A 67 -9.11 20.57 -7.01
C ILE A 67 -10.46 21.24 -7.38
N GLY A 68 -11.59 20.59 -7.05
CA GLY A 68 -12.94 21.13 -7.23
C GLY A 68 -13.44 21.95 -6.06
#